data_AF-A0A349GNE4-F1
#
_entry.id   AF-A0A349GNE4-F1
#
_cell.length_a   1.000
_cell.length_b   1.000
_cell.length_c   1.000
_cell.angle_alpha   90.00
_cell.angle_beta   90.00
_cell.angle_gamma   90.00
#
_symmetry.space_group_name_H-M   'P 1'
#
loop_
_entity.id
_entity.type
_entity.pdbx_description
1 polymer ?
#
loop_
_entity_poly.entity_id
_entity_poly.type
_entity_poly.pdbx_seq_one_letter_code
_entity_poly.pdbx_strand_id
1 'polypeptide(L)' 'MSKIFWNGGALLAPVPPALVSCGTVENPNVLTVAWTGIINTKPPMTYISVRPERFSYPIIKSSGEFVINLAAS' A
#
# COMPACT_ATOMS: atom_id res chain seq x y z
N MET A 1 12.39 -30.16 -13.56
CA MET A 1 13.05 -28.85 -13.36
C MET A 1 13.93 -28.92 -12.12
N SER A 2 15.15 -28.39 -12.19
CA SER A 2 16.02 -28.19 -11.02
C SER A 2 15.64 -26.91 -10.27
N LYS A 3 15.94 -26.84 -8.97
CA LYS A 3 15.77 -25.62 -8.18
C LYS A 3 16.69 -24.52 -8.73
N ILE A 4 16.15 -23.33 -8.92
CA ILE A 4 16.90 -22.14 -9.33
C ILE A 4 17.17 -21.30 -8.08
N PHE A 5 18.42 -20.90 -7.86
CA PHE A 5 18.78 -19.99 -6.78
C PHE A 5 18.70 -18.54 -7.27
N TRP A 6 17.94 -17.73 -6.54
CA TRP A 6 17.78 -16.30 -6.80
C TRP A 6 18.53 -15.51 -5.73
N ASN A 7 18.96 -14.30 -6.08
CA ASN A 7 19.43 -13.35 -5.07
C ASN A 7 18.30 -13.04 -4.08
N GLY A 8 18.65 -12.89 -2.79
CA GLY A 8 17.68 -12.55 -1.76
C GLY A 8 16.95 -11.24 -2.08
N GLY A 9 15.62 -11.26 -1.98
CA GLY A 9 14.77 -10.11 -2.23
C GLY A 9 13.40 -10.30 -1.59
N ALA A 10 12.62 -9.22 -1.52
CA ALA A 10 11.24 -9.26 -1.02
C ALA A 10 10.31 -9.88 -2.08
N LEU A 11 10.36 -11.20 -2.21
CA LEU A 11 9.55 -11.98 -3.13
C LEU A 11 8.35 -12.56 -2.36
N LEU A 12 7.18 -11.96 -2.54
CA LEU A 12 5.91 -12.45 -2.01
C LEU A 12 4.88 -12.49 -3.14
N ALA A 13 4.18 -13.60 -3.28
CA ALA A 13 3.06 -13.76 -4.21
C ALA A 13 2.01 -14.72 -3.62
N PRO A 14 0.70 -14.39 -3.68
CA PRO A 14 0.14 -13.16 -4.22
C PRO A 14 0.37 -11.95 -3.29
N VAL A 15 0.25 -10.75 -3.84
CA VAL A 15 0.14 -9.48 -3.09
C VAL A 15 -1.10 -8.72 -3.54
N PRO A 16 -1.74 -7.92 -2.67
CA PRO A 16 -2.94 -7.16 -3.04
C PRO A 16 -2.66 -6.13 -4.14
N PRO A 17 -3.48 -6.06 -5.20
CA PRO A 17 -3.43 -4.97 -6.19
C PRO A 17 -4.21 -3.74 -5.69
N ALA A 18 -3.81 -3.17 -4.56
CA ALA A 18 -4.59 -2.12 -3.91
C ALA A 18 -4.29 -0.72 -4.48
N LEU A 19 -5.34 0.06 -4.70
CA LEU A 19 -5.26 1.49 -5.01
C LEU A 19 -5.47 2.29 -3.73
N VAL A 20 -4.47 3.03 -3.30
CA VAL A 20 -4.56 3.90 -2.13
C VAL A 20 -4.87 5.30 -2.60
N SER A 21 -5.93 5.92 -2.09
CA SER A 21 -6.24 7.34 -2.36
C SER A 21 -5.92 8.20 -1.14
N CYS A 22 -5.44 9.42 -1.39
CA CYS A 22 -5.15 10.44 -0.39
C CYS A 22 -5.28 11.86 -1.00
N GLY A 23 -5.23 12.89 -0.15
CA GLY A 23 -5.39 14.28 -0.58
C GLY A 23 -6.81 14.80 -0.40
N THR A 24 -7.08 15.98 -0.96
CA THR A 24 -8.39 16.64 -0.87
C THR A 24 -9.14 16.50 -2.18
N VAL A 25 -10.39 16.97 -2.23
CA VAL A 25 -11.19 17.01 -3.48
C VAL A 25 -10.52 17.90 -4.53
N GLU A 26 -9.89 18.99 -4.11
CA GLU A 26 -9.19 19.95 -4.96
C GLU A 26 -7.82 19.43 -5.41
N ASN A 27 -7.16 18.63 -4.57
CA ASN A 27 -5.84 18.04 -4.83
C ASN A 27 -5.86 16.53 -4.59
N PRO A 28 -6.58 15.75 -5.43
CA PRO A 28 -6.70 14.31 -5.24
C PRO A 28 -5.44 13.59 -5.69
N ASN A 29 -5.11 12.49 -5.03
CA ASN A 29 -3.97 11.66 -5.38
C ASN A 29 -4.27 10.17 -5.17
N VAL A 30 -3.66 9.32 -5.99
CA VAL A 30 -3.79 7.86 -5.92
C VAL A 30 -2.46 7.18 -6.23
N LEU A 31 -2.17 6.07 -5.52
CA LEU A 31 -0.99 5.24 -5.77
C LEU A 31 -1.30 3.74 -5.62
N THR A 32 -0.59 2.90 -6.36
CA THR A 32 -0.65 1.44 -6.22
C THR A 32 0.21 0.98 -5.04
N VAL A 33 -0.36 0.20 -4.12
CA VAL A 33 0.36 -0.33 -2.96
C VAL A 33 0.13 -1.83 -2.83
N ALA A 34 1.22 -2.60 -2.95
CA ALA A 34 1.20 -4.04 -2.72
C ALA A 34 1.48 -4.41 -1.25
N TRP A 35 2.17 -3.55 -0.51
CA TRP A 35 2.57 -3.82 0.87
C TRP A 35 1.52 -3.27 1.83
N THR A 36 0.45 -4.04 1.97
CA THR A 36 -0.74 -3.71 2.78
C THR A 36 -1.40 -4.98 3.29
N GLY A 37 -2.25 -4.86 4.31
CA GLY A 37 -2.98 -5.98 4.89
C GLY A 37 -3.60 -5.64 6.24
N ILE A 38 -4.26 -6.61 6.84
CA ILE A 38 -4.86 -6.50 8.17
C ILE A 38 -3.74 -6.58 9.22
N ILE A 39 -3.69 -5.61 10.14
CA ILE A 39 -2.82 -5.65 11.33
C ILE A 39 -3.53 -6.39 12.47
N ASN A 40 -4.78 -6.01 12.77
CA ASN A 40 -5.46 -6.46 13.98
C ASN A 40 -6.98 -6.49 13.80
N THR A 41 -7.67 -7.35 14.55
CA THR A 41 -9.14 -7.49 14.53
C THR A 41 -9.81 -6.57 15.55
N LYS A 42 -9.22 -6.33 16.72
CA LYS A 42 -9.81 -5.54 17.81
C LYS A 42 -8.76 -4.68 18.54
N PRO A 43 -8.73 -3.34 18.33
CA PRO A 43 -9.51 -2.62 17.33
C PRO A 43 -9.12 -3.03 15.89
N PRO A 44 -10.05 -2.99 14.91
CA PRO A 44 -9.75 -3.24 13.52
C PRO A 44 -8.67 -2.28 13.03
N MET A 45 -7.57 -2.81 12.48
CA MET A 45 -6.47 -2.01 11.95
C MET A 45 -5.92 -2.59 10.65
N THR A 46 -5.51 -1.71 9.75
CA THR A 46 -4.84 -2.01 8.48
C THR A 46 -3.57 -1.17 8.36
N TYR A 47 -2.75 -1.44 7.35
CA TYR A 47 -1.56 -0.65 7.05
C TYR A 47 -1.28 -0.53 5.56
N ILE A 48 -0.48 0.48 5.22
CA ILE A 48 0.18 0.62 3.93
C ILE A 48 1.64 0.98 4.17
N SER A 49 2.57 0.38 3.43
CA SER A 49 3.98 0.81 3.45
C SER A 49 4.25 1.78 2.30
N VAL A 50 4.53 3.04 2.63
CA VAL A 50 4.82 4.11 1.66
C VAL A 50 6.23 4.63 1.91
N ARG A 51 7.05 4.71 0.86
CA ARG A 51 8.40 5.28 0.95
C ARG A 51 8.34 6.81 1.13
N PRO A 52 9.20 7.42 1.95
CA PRO A 52 9.21 8.86 2.18
C PRO A 52 9.35 9.73 0.92
N GLU A 53 10.03 9.22 -0.12
CA GLU A 53 10.27 9.95 -1.37
C GLU A 53 9.05 9.97 -2.30
N ARG A 54 7.98 9.22 -1.97
CA ARG A 54 6.74 9.24 -2.74
C ARG A 54 5.98 10.53 -2.48
N PHE A 55 5.46 11.14 -3.54
CA PHE A 55 4.58 12.31 -3.47
C PHE A 55 3.44 12.16 -2.45
N SER A 56 2.87 10.96 -2.33
CA SER A 56 1.77 10.65 -1.43
C SER A 56 2.16 10.63 0.06
N TYR A 57 3.44 10.39 0.39
CA TYR A 57 3.89 10.25 1.78
C TYR A 57 3.67 11.52 2.62
N PRO A 58 4.13 12.72 2.21
CA PRO A 58 3.89 13.94 2.99
C PRO A 58 2.40 14.26 3.15
N ILE A 59 1.57 13.94 2.14
CA ILE A 59 0.10 14.12 2.20
C ILE A 59 -0.53 13.22 3.27
N ILE A 60 -0.19 11.92 3.26
CA ILE A 60 -0.72 10.95 4.24
C ILE A 60 -0.18 11.26 5.64
N LYS A 61 1.09 11.66 5.75
CA LYS A 61 1.71 11.99 7.04
C LYS A 61 1.11 13.24 7.69
N SER A 62 0.78 14.28 6.90
CA SER A 62 0.22 15.52 7.42
C SER A 62 -1.27 15.39 7.76
N SER A 63 -2.03 14.67 6.94
CA SER A 63 -3.47 14.46 7.15
C SER A 63 -3.79 13.36 8.17
N GLY A 64 -2.97 12.32 8.23
CA GLY A 64 -3.29 11.08 8.96
C GLY A 64 -4.33 10.21 8.25
N GLU A 65 -4.69 10.53 7.00
CA GLU A 65 -5.82 9.92 6.28
C GLU A 65 -5.39 9.28 4.96
N PHE A 66 -5.97 8.11 4.67
CA PHE A 66 -5.90 7.43 3.39
C PHE A 66 -7.05 6.43 3.26
N VAL A 67 -7.35 6.00 2.04
CA VAL A 67 -8.34 4.96 1.77
C VAL A 67 -7.70 3.86 0.93
N ILE A 68 -7.91 2.60 1.30
CA ILE A 68 -7.53 1.43 0.50
C ILE A 68 -8.73 1.04 -0.35
N ASN A 69 -8.60 1.19 -1.67
CA ASN A 69 -9.60 0.79 -2.65
C ASN A 69 -9.21 -0.56 -3.23
N LEU A 70 -10.16 -1.50 -3.24
CA LEU A 70 -10.03 -2.75 -3.97
C LEU A 70 -10.35 -2.46 -5.43
N ALA A 71 -9.35 -2.52 -6.29
CA ALA A 71 -9.57 -2.43 -7.73
C ALA A 71 -10.45 -3.62 -8.15
N ALA A 72 -11.58 -3.34 -8.79
CA ALA A 72 -12.40 -4.39 -9.38
C ALA A 72 -11.60 -5.08 -10.49
N SER A 73 -11.69 -6.40 -10.53
CA SER A 73 -11.24 -7.25 -11.64
C SER A 73 -12.20 -7.18 -12.82
#